data_AF-A0A7H8SGI9-F1
#
_entry.id   AF-A0A7H8SGI9-F1
#
_cell.length_a   1.000
_cell.length_b   1.000
_cell.length_c   1.000
_cell.angle_alpha   90.00
_cell.angle_beta   90.00
_cell.angle_gamma   90.00
#
_symmetry.space_group_name_H-M   'P 1'
#
loop_
_entity.id
_entity.type
_entity.pdbx_description
1 polymer ?
#
loop_
_entity_poly.entity_id
_entity_poly.type
_entity_poly.pdbx_seq_one_letter_code
_entity_poly.pdbx_strand_id
1 'polypeptide(L)' 'MLKKNVTVKDQFGTEYSIQATVDKNSCSTMLHSNLRYITIDGEDIRPGFEMFFQSLNSGKIFKLI' A
#
# COMPACT_ATOMS: atom_id res chain seq x y z
N MET A 1 11.53 1.16 10.44
CA MET A 1 10.36 1.48 9.60
C MET A 1 9.16 1.66 10.51
N LEU A 2 8.21 2.49 10.12
CA LEU A 2 6.98 2.74 10.87
C LEU A 2 5.84 1.98 10.18
N LYS A 3 5.00 1.29 10.96
CA LYS A 3 3.79 0.65 10.46
C LYS A 3 2.61 1.61 10.63
N LYS A 4 1.81 1.77 9.59
CA LYS A 4 0.60 2.61 9.59
C LYS A 4 -0.53 1.86 8.91
N ASN A 5 -1.76 2.02 9.41
CA ASN A 5 -2.92 1.50 8.69
C ASN A 5 -3.30 2.49 7.58
N VAL A 6 -3.53 1.96 6.38
CA VAL A 6 -3.99 2.71 5.21
C VAL A 6 -5.19 2.01 4.61
N THR A 7 -6.01 2.77 3.89
CA THR A 7 -7.09 2.20 3.10
C THR A 7 -6.63 2.08 1.66
N VAL A 8 -6.87 0.92 1.06
CA VAL A 8 -6.66 0.70 -0.37
C VAL A 8 -7.96 0.24 -1.01
N LYS A 9 -8.07 0.48 -2.31
CA LYS A 9 -9.18 0.04 -3.15
C LYS A 9 -8.67 -0.89 -4.23
N ASP A 10 -9.34 -2.01 -4.45
CA ASP A 10 -9.01 -2.92 -5.55
C ASP A 10 -9.61 -2.46 -6.91
N GLN A 11 -9.25 -3.13 -7.99
CA GLN A 11 -9.74 -2.80 -9.33
C GLN A 11 -11.26 -2.96 -9.51
N PHE A 12 -11.95 -3.64 -8.60
CA PHE A 12 -13.40 -3.84 -8.61
C PHE A 12 -14.13 -2.82 -7.72
N GLY A 13 -13.36 -2.02 -6.99
CA GLY A 13 -13.86 -0.96 -6.13
C GLY A 13 -14.08 -1.34 -4.69
N THR A 14 -13.64 -2.53 -4.26
CA THR A 14 -13.72 -2.96 -2.86
C THR A 14 -12.61 -2.28 -2.06
N GLU A 15 -12.95 -1.78 -0.87
CA GLU A 15 -12.01 -1.12 0.03
C GLU A 15 -11.52 -2.05 1.13
N TYR A 16 -10.23 -1.93 1.48
CA TYR A 16 -9.56 -2.74 2.49
C TYR A 16 -8.73 -1.84 3.40
N SER A 17 -8.86 -2.04 4.72
CA SER A 17 -7.95 -1.41 5.69
C SER A 17 -6.80 -2.36 5.98
N ILE A 18 -5.59 -1.94 5.63
CA ILE A 18 -4.41 -2.80 5.61
C ILE A 18 -3.22 -2.13 6.29
N GLN A 19 -2.21 -2.92 6.60
CA GLN A 19 -0.97 -2.40 7.15
C GLN A 19 -0.02 -1.97 6.01
N ALA A 20 0.49 -0.76 6.11
CA ALA A 20 1.53 -0.21 5.28
C ALA A 20 2.80 0.02 6.09
N THR A 21 3.95 -0.19 5.46
CA THR A 21 5.25 0.11 6.04
C THR A 21 5.83 1.35 5.37
N VAL A 22 6.17 2.36 6.17
CA VAL A 22 6.75 3.62 5.73
C VAL A 22 8.14 3.85 6.32
N ASP A 23 8.97 4.63 5.64
CA ASP A 23 10.29 5.01 6.16
C ASP A 23 10.18 6.02 7.32
N LYS A 24 11.10 5.91 8.28
CA LYS A 24 11.07 6.69 9.55
C LYS A 24 11.42 8.17 9.37
N ASN A 25 12.03 8.56 8.25
CA ASN A 25 12.67 9.87 8.07
C ASN A 25 11.84 10.88 7.28
N SER A 26 10.54 10.61 7.11
CA SER A 26 9.69 11.40 6.23
C SER A 26 9.16 12.66 6.89
N CYS A 27 9.78 13.79 6.56
CA CYS A 27 9.21 15.10 6.83
C CYS A 27 7.87 15.23 6.10
N SER A 28 6.85 15.56 6.88
CA SER A 28 5.45 15.77 6.51
C SER A 28 5.26 16.53 5.19
N THR A 29 4.57 15.93 4.21
CA THR A 29 3.51 16.55 3.36
C THR A 29 3.01 15.60 2.26
N MET A 30 3.78 14.58 1.86
CA MET A 30 3.31 13.56 0.92
C MET A 30 3.11 12.21 1.61
N LEU A 31 1.85 11.84 1.85
CA LEU A 31 1.40 10.54 2.40
C LEU A 31 1.93 9.34 1.58
N HIS A 32 2.28 9.59 0.32
CA HIS A 32 2.58 8.62 -0.71
C HIS A 32 4.09 8.39 -0.89
N SER A 33 4.92 9.42 -0.73
CA SER A 33 6.35 9.37 -1.11
C SER A 33 7.23 8.48 -0.22
N ASN A 34 6.73 8.07 0.94
CA ASN A 34 7.50 7.34 1.95
C ASN A 34 6.99 5.92 2.18
N LEU A 35 6.04 5.47 1.35
CA LEU A 35 5.47 4.14 1.40
C LEU A 35 6.42 3.13 0.75
N ARG A 36 6.91 2.15 1.52
CA ARG A 36 7.78 1.09 1.02
C ARG A 36 7.01 -0.07 0.42
N TYR A 37 6.03 -0.57 1.18
CA TYR A 37 5.18 -1.68 0.78
C TYR A 37 3.91 -1.68 1.62
N ILE A 38 2.90 -2.35 1.09
CA ILE A 38 1.69 -2.72 1.81
C ILE A 38 1.72 -4.21 2.12
N THR A 39 1.03 -4.62 3.18
CA THR A 39 0.87 -6.03 3.55
C THR A 39 -0.60 -6.41 3.42
N ILE A 40 -0.90 -7.32 2.49
CA ILE A 40 -2.25 -7.88 2.25
C ILE A 40 -2.17 -9.39 2.33
N ASP A 41 -3.01 -10.03 3.14
CA ASP A 41 -3.09 -11.49 3.25
C ASP A 41 -1.73 -12.19 3.47
N GLY A 42 -0.81 -11.53 4.17
CA GLY A 42 0.56 -12.02 4.41
C GLY A 42 1.56 -11.77 3.26
N GLU A 43 1.14 -11.11 2.18
CA GLU A 43 1.97 -10.71 1.06
C GLU A 43 2.43 -9.25 1.21
N ASP A 44 3.74 -9.03 1.15
CA ASP A 44 4.34 -7.69 1.13
C ASP A 44 4.51 -7.20 -0.31
N ILE A 45 3.66 -6.24 -0.71
CA ILE A 45 3.58 -5.74 -2.08
C ILE A 45 4.22 -4.35 -2.17
N ARG A 46 5.24 -4.22 -3.02
CA ARG A 46 5.91 -2.94 -3.30
C ARG A 46 5.10 -2.10 -4.29
N PRO A 47 5.17 -0.76 -4.21
CA PRO A 47 4.52 0.11 -5.17
C PRO A 47 5.14 -0.07 -6.56
N GLY A 48 4.29 -0.29 -7.56
CA GLY A 48 4.64 -0.24 -8.98
C GLY A 48 4.45 1.17 -9.56
N PHE A 49 4.19 1.23 -10.87
CA PHE A 49 3.85 2.48 -11.56
C PHE A 49 2.61 3.13 -10.92
N GLU A 50 2.61 4.47 -10.79
CA GLU A 50 1.50 5.25 -10.19
C GLU A 50 1.02 4.79 -8.80
N MET A 51 1.86 4.06 -8.04
CA MET A 51 1.49 3.45 -6.76
C MET A 51 0.35 2.44 -6.85
N PHE A 52 0.32 1.67 -7.93
CA PHE A 52 -0.44 0.43 -7.97
C PHE A 52 0.32 -0.69 -7.27
N PHE A 53 -0.41 -1.53 -6.54
CA PHE A 53 0.11 -2.67 -5.79
C PHE A 53 -0.54 -3.93 -6.34
N GLN A 54 0.22 -4.75 -7.07
CA GLN A 54 -0.29 -6.00 -7.62
C GLN A 54 0.05 -7.17 -6.70
N SER A 55 -0.99 -7.85 -6.21
CA SER A 55 -0.83 -9.10 -5.46
C SER A 55 -0.59 -10.26 -6.42
N LEU A 56 0.46 -11.03 -6.18
CA LEU A 56 0.75 -12.27 -6.88
C LEU A 56 -0.16 -13.40 -6.39
N ASN A 57 -0.59 -13.36 -5.14
CA ASN A 57 -1.45 -14.39 -4.55
C ASN A 57 -2.87 -14.34 -5.10
N SER A 58 -3.43 -13.13 -5.24
CA SER A 58 -4.82 -12.94 -5.66
C SER A 58 -4.99 -12.43 -7.09
N GLY A 59 -3.92 -11.95 -7.73
CA GLY A 59 -3.98 -11.26 -9.02
C GLY A 59 -4.67 -9.88 -8.95
N LYS A 60 -5.04 -9.42 -7.76
CA LYS A 60 -5.69 -8.11 -7.56
C LYS A 60 -4.67 -6.98 -7.65
N ILE A 61 -5.15 -5.84 -8.12
CA ILE A 61 -4.41 -4.58 -8.18
C ILE A 61 -5.08 -3.64 -7.20
N PHE A 62 -4.30 -3.11 -6.27
CA PHE A 62 -4.75 -2.17 -5.26
C PHE A 62 -4.16 -0.78 -5.50
N LYS A 63 -4.89 0.24 -5.09
CA LYS A 63 -4.46 1.63 -5.08
C LYS A 63 -4.81 2.27 -3.73
N LEU A 64 -3.92 3.10 -3.17
CA LEU A 64 -4.27 3.89 -1.99
C LEU A 64 -5.39 4.90 -2.30
N ILE A 65 -6.26 5.12 -1.31
CA ILE A 65 -7.31 6.14 -1.30
C ILE A 65 -7.10 7.14 -0.16
#